data_AF-A0A2X2WMV4-F1
#
_entry.id   AF-A0A2X2WMV4-F1
#
_cell.length_a   1.000
_cell.length_b   1.000
_cell.length_c   1.000
_cell.angle_alpha   90.00
_cell.angle_beta   90.00
_cell.angle_gamma   90.00
#
_symmetry.space_group_name_H-M   'P 1'
#
loop_
_entity.id
_entity.type
_entity.pdbx_description
1 polymer ?
#
loop_
_entity_poly.entity_id
_entity_poly.type
_entity_poly.pdbx_seq_one_letter_code
_entity_poly.pdbx_strand_id
1 'polypeptide(L)'
;MTAVKTIEAAARFGREEALNLENKSFVPLAHTNEARALVGIFLNDQFVKGKAKKLTKDVETPKQAAVLGAGIMGGGIAYQSAWKGRAGDHERYQRQIPDAGHDRSGETAE
;
A
#
# COMPACT_ATOMS: atom_id res chain seq x y z
N MET A 1 -3.70 -20.69 9.57
CA MET A 1 -3.81 -20.28 10.99
C MET A 1 -2.69 -20.89 11.86
N THR A 2 -1.47 -21.06 11.33
CA THR A 2 -0.39 -21.76 12.05
C THR A 2 0.00 -21.01 13.33
N ALA A 3 0.23 -19.70 13.25
CA ALA A 3 0.62 -18.88 14.41
C ALA A 3 -0.37 -18.97 15.59
N VAL A 4 -1.67 -18.84 15.34
CA VAL A 4 -2.71 -18.90 16.40
C VAL A 4 -2.73 -20.27 17.07
N LYS A 5 -2.67 -21.35 16.29
CA LYS A 5 -2.67 -22.73 16.81
C LYS A 5 -1.41 -23.04 17.62
N THR A 6 -0.25 -22.52 17.19
CA THR A 6 1.01 -22.69 17.92
C THR A 6 0.98 -21.96 19.26
N ILE A 7 0.43 -20.74 19.31
CA ILE A 7 0.27 -19.97 20.55
C ILE A 7 -0.70 -20.68 21.50
N GLU A 8 -1.84 -21.16 20.99
CA GLU A 8 -2.82 -21.92 21.78
C GLU A 8 -2.19 -23.19 22.38
N ALA A 9 -1.45 -23.97 21.58
CA ALA A 9 -0.77 -25.18 22.05
C ALA A 9 0.35 -24.90 23.07
N ALA A 10 0.98 -23.72 23.00
CA ALA A 10 2.04 -23.30 23.90
C ALA A 10 1.54 -22.60 25.18
N ALA A 11 0.24 -22.34 25.30
CA ALA A 11 -0.31 -21.42 26.30
C ALA A 11 -0.03 -21.80 27.77
N ARG A 12 0.19 -23.09 28.07
CA ARG A 12 0.48 -23.59 29.43
C ARG A 12 1.93 -24.00 29.64
N PHE A 13 2.80 -23.72 28.68
CA PHE A 13 4.19 -24.13 28.73
C PHE A 13 5.13 -23.03 29.21
N GLY A 14 6.28 -23.47 29.74
CA GLY A 14 7.41 -22.60 30.00
C GLY A 14 8.05 -22.12 28.69
N ARG A 15 8.98 -21.18 28.81
CA ARG A 15 9.62 -20.54 27.65
C ARG A 15 10.30 -21.56 26.71
N GLU A 16 11.04 -22.51 27.26
CA GLU A 16 11.79 -23.52 26.50
C GLU A 16 10.86 -24.36 25.62
N GLU A 17 9.78 -24.89 26.21
CA GLU A 17 8.84 -25.75 25.51
C GLU A 17 7.99 -24.97 24.51
N ALA A 18 7.63 -23.71 24.83
CA ALA A 18 6.94 -22.81 23.91
C ALA A 18 7.78 -22.48 22.67
N LEU A 19 9.07 -22.16 22.85
CA LEU A 19 10.00 -21.91 21.73
C LEU A 19 10.20 -23.16 20.87
N ASN A 20 10.23 -24.35 21.48
CA ASN A 20 10.32 -25.60 20.72
C ASN A 20 9.08 -25.81 19.83
N LEU A 21 7.88 -25.51 20.33
CA LEU A 21 6.65 -25.54 19.52
C LEU A 21 6.62 -24.47 18.42
N GLU A 22 7.11 -23.28 18.72
CA GLU A 22 7.28 -22.20 17.75
C GLU A 22 8.18 -22.64 16.60
N ASN A 23 9.38 -23.13 16.91
CA ASN A 23 10.35 -23.59 15.91
C ASN A 23 9.77 -24.70 15.02
N LYS A 24 9.13 -25.72 15.63
CA LYS A 24 8.46 -26.80 14.90
C LYS A 24 7.37 -26.32 13.95
N SER A 25 6.71 -25.22 14.28
CA SER A 25 5.64 -24.65 13.44
C SER A 25 6.19 -23.69 12.39
N PHE A 26 7.27 -22.97 12.73
CA PHE A 26 7.88 -21.94 11.89
C PHE A 26 8.65 -22.54 10.72
N VAL A 27 9.46 -23.59 10.95
CA VAL A 27 10.29 -24.19 9.90
C VAL A 27 9.44 -24.66 8.71
N PRO A 28 8.38 -25.48 8.88
CA PRO A 28 7.52 -25.87 7.76
C PRO A 28 6.89 -24.68 7.06
N LEU A 29 6.44 -23.67 7.84
CA LEU A 29 5.83 -22.46 7.29
C LEU A 29 6.81 -21.70 6.38
N ALA A 30 8.07 -21.54 6.80
CA ALA A 30 9.11 -20.87 6.01
C ALA A 30 9.43 -21.58 4.69
N HIS A 31 9.22 -22.90 4.61
CA HIS A 31 9.43 -23.68 3.38
C HIS A 31 8.23 -23.68 2.41
N THR A 32 7.08 -23.14 2.81
CA THR A 32 5.89 -23.08 1.96
C THR A 32 6.09 -22.19 0.72
N ASN A 33 5.31 -22.46 -0.32
CA ASN A 33 5.32 -21.65 -1.54
C ASN A 33 4.74 -20.26 -1.28
N GLU A 34 3.74 -20.17 -0.40
CA GLU A 34 3.10 -18.93 0.02
C GLU A 34 4.08 -18.03 0.76
N ALA A 35 4.87 -18.57 1.71
CA ALA A 35 5.91 -17.80 2.39
C ALA A 35 6.96 -17.27 1.40
N ARG A 36 7.42 -18.13 0.46
CA ARG A 36 8.36 -17.71 -0.59
C ARG A 36 7.76 -16.61 -1.47
N ALA A 37 6.50 -16.72 -1.86
CA ALA A 37 5.83 -15.73 -2.69
C ALA A 37 5.68 -14.39 -1.96
N LEU A 38 5.25 -14.39 -0.69
CA LEU A 38 5.09 -13.18 0.11
C LEU A 38 6.43 -12.47 0.37
N VAL A 39 7.49 -13.23 0.68
CA VAL A 39 8.86 -12.68 0.77
C VAL A 39 9.30 -12.12 -0.58
N GLY A 40 9.00 -12.82 -1.68
CA GLY A 40 9.25 -12.33 -3.03
C GLY A 40 8.55 -11.00 -3.34
N ILE A 41 7.28 -10.85 -2.96
CA ILE A 41 6.54 -9.58 -3.10
C ILE A 41 7.23 -8.46 -2.32
N PHE A 42 7.64 -8.73 -1.07
CA PHE A 42 8.36 -7.75 -0.26
C PHE A 42 9.68 -7.31 -0.91
N LEU A 43 10.49 -8.27 -1.39
CA LEU A 43 11.77 -7.96 -2.05
C LEU A 43 11.55 -7.20 -3.37
N ASN A 44 10.54 -7.58 -4.14
CA ASN A 44 10.18 -6.92 -5.39
C ASN A 44 9.70 -5.48 -5.16
N ASP A 45 8.90 -5.23 -4.13
CA ASP A 45 8.48 -3.88 -3.74
C ASP A 45 9.67 -2.99 -3.37
N GLN A 46 10.63 -3.52 -2.59
CA GLN A 46 11.88 -2.81 -2.27
C GLN A 46 12.71 -2.52 -3.52
N PHE A 47 12.84 -3.50 -4.42
CA PHE A 47 13.56 -3.32 -5.67
C PHE A 47 12.92 -2.25 -6.58
N VAL A 48 11.60 -2.30 -6.78
CA VAL A 48 10.85 -1.34 -7.60
C VAL A 48 10.95 0.06 -7.00
N LYS A 49 10.77 0.21 -5.68
CA LYS A 49 10.95 1.49 -4.97
C LYS A 49 12.38 2.02 -5.11
N GLY A 50 13.37 1.14 -4.98
CA GLY A 50 14.78 1.49 -5.19
C GLY A 50 15.06 2.00 -6.60
N LYS A 51 14.50 1.34 -7.62
CA LYS A 51 14.60 1.77 -9.02
C LYS A 51 13.91 3.11 -9.24
N ALA A 52 12.71 3.31 -8.70
CA ALA A 52 12.00 4.57 -8.77
C ALA A 52 12.82 5.73 -8.18
N LYS A 53 13.37 5.56 -6.96
CA LYS A 53 14.23 6.56 -6.31
C LYS A 53 15.47 6.91 -7.14
N LYS A 54 16.08 5.92 -7.80
CA LYS A 54 17.25 6.16 -8.68
C LYS A 54 16.85 6.97 -9.91
N LEU A 55 15.72 6.67 -10.53
CA LEU A 55 15.22 7.37 -11.72
C LEU A 55 14.79 8.81 -11.40
N THR A 56 14.27 9.06 -10.21
CA THR A 56 13.80 10.38 -9.78
C THR A 56 14.85 11.16 -9.00
N LYS A 57 16.11 10.69 -8.91
CA LYS A 57 17.13 11.29 -8.04
C LYS A 57 17.40 12.75 -8.38
N ASP A 58 17.53 13.04 -9.67
CA ASP A 58 17.88 14.36 -10.20
C ASP A 58 16.70 15.04 -10.90
N VAL A 59 15.47 14.57 -10.64
CA VAL A 59 14.23 15.10 -11.19
C VAL A 59 13.45 15.77 -10.08
N GLU A 60 13.15 17.06 -10.23
CA GLU A 60 12.30 17.77 -9.28
C GLU A 60 10.87 17.23 -9.35
N THR A 61 10.25 17.00 -8.20
CA THR A 61 8.82 16.65 -8.15
C THR A 61 8.03 17.77 -8.83
N PRO A 62 7.11 17.46 -9.77
CA PRO A 62 6.24 18.47 -10.35
C PRO A 62 5.58 19.32 -9.26
N LYS A 63 5.40 20.62 -9.49
CA LYS A 63 4.74 21.54 -8.55
C LYS A 63 3.26 21.76 -8.85
N GLN A 64 2.85 21.39 -10.06
CA GLN A 64 1.48 21.49 -10.56
C GLN A 64 1.19 20.23 -11.36
N ALA A 65 -0.03 19.73 -11.24
CA ALA A 65 -0.54 18.59 -11.98
C ALA A 65 -1.97 18.89 -12.40
N ALA A 66 -2.31 18.52 -13.64
CA ALA A 66 -3.66 18.62 -14.17
C ALA A 66 -4.14 17.22 -14.58
N VAL A 67 -5.44 16.98 -14.45
CA VAL A 67 -6.10 15.74 -14.86
C VAL A 67 -7.13 16.09 -15.94
N LEU A 68 -7.03 15.43 -17.09
CA LEU A 68 -8.00 15.57 -18.16
C LEU A 68 -9.14 14.58 -17.93
N GLY A 69 -10.30 15.09 -17.52
CA GLY A 69 -11.50 14.31 -17.20
C GLY A 69 -11.86 14.33 -15.71
N ALA A 70 -13.15 14.44 -15.41
CA ALA A 70 -13.69 14.64 -14.05
C ALA A 70 -14.55 13.46 -13.53
N GLY A 71 -14.62 12.35 -14.26
CA GLY A 71 -15.32 11.14 -13.80
C GLY A 71 -14.60 10.43 -12.65
N ILE A 72 -15.11 9.28 -12.20
CA ILE A 72 -14.61 8.57 -11.00
C ILE A 72 -13.08 8.38 -10.97
N MET A 73 -12.47 7.99 -12.10
CA MET A 73 -11.01 7.86 -12.20
C MET A 73 -10.30 9.23 -12.10
N GLY A 74 -10.81 10.24 -12.81
CA GLY A 74 -10.23 11.59 -12.82
C GLY A 74 -10.30 12.25 -11.44
N GLY A 75 -11.45 12.16 -10.79
CA GLY A 75 -11.64 12.60 -9.40
C GLY A 75 -10.72 11.87 -8.43
N GLY A 76 -10.53 10.56 -8.58
CA GLY A 76 -9.60 9.77 -7.75
C GLY A 76 -8.13 10.19 -7.90
N ILE A 77 -7.67 10.42 -9.15
CA ILE A 77 -6.31 10.90 -9.42
C ILE A 77 -6.11 12.30 -8.86
N ALA A 78 -7.07 13.20 -9.09
CA ALA A 78 -7.02 14.57 -8.58
C ALA A 78 -7.00 14.59 -7.05
N TYR A 79 -7.85 13.79 -6.40
CA TYR A 79 -7.89 13.64 -4.95
C TYR A 79 -6.57 13.11 -4.39
N GLN A 80 -6.03 12.01 -4.92
CA GLN A 80 -4.77 11.43 -4.44
C GLN A 80 -3.57 12.37 -4.66
N SER A 81 -3.54 13.08 -5.79
CA SER A 81 -2.47 14.05 -6.09
C SER A 81 -2.52 15.23 -5.12
N ALA A 82 -3.71 15.78 -4.85
CA ALA A 82 -3.88 16.86 -3.87
C ALA A 82 -3.62 16.39 -2.43
N TRP A 83 -4.03 15.17 -2.06
CA TRP A 83 -3.83 14.61 -0.72
C TRP A 83 -2.34 14.36 -0.42
N LYS A 84 -1.63 13.66 -1.33
CA LYS A 84 -0.21 13.33 -1.16
C LYS A 84 0.71 14.54 -1.28
N GLY A 85 0.31 15.57 -2.04
CA GLY A 85 1.05 16.82 -2.19
C GLY A 85 1.20 17.65 -0.91
N ARG A 86 0.51 17.32 0.19
CA ARG A 86 0.62 18.01 1.48
C ARG A 86 1.71 17.49 2.42
N ALA A 87 2.35 16.36 2.10
CA ALA A 87 3.27 15.68 3.00
C ALA A 87 4.74 16.17 2.91
N GLY A 88 5.02 17.33 2.29
CA GLY A 88 6.39 17.81 2.10
C GLY A 88 6.59 19.32 2.05
N ASP A 89 5.65 20.09 1.50
CA ASP A 89 5.74 21.56 1.44
C ASP A 89 4.34 22.16 1.62
N HIS A 90 4.18 22.96 2.68
CA HIS A 90 2.88 23.32 3.26
C HIS A 90 1.98 24.24 2.42
N GLU A 91 2.45 24.78 1.30
CA GLU A 91 1.68 25.69 0.45
C GLU A 91 2.13 25.52 -1.00
N ARG A 92 1.34 24.85 -1.86
CA ARG A 92 1.34 25.08 -3.32
C ARG A 92 0.44 24.16 -4.17
N TYR A 93 -0.37 23.29 -3.58
CA TYR A 93 -1.25 22.38 -4.35
C TYR A 93 -2.74 22.69 -4.20
N GLN A 94 -3.13 23.94 -4.43
CA GLN A 94 -4.53 24.30 -4.64
C GLN A 94 -4.63 25.40 -5.69
N ARG A 95 -4.95 25.01 -6.94
CA ARG A 95 -5.79 25.76 -7.90
C ARG A 95 -5.73 25.05 -9.26
N GLN A 96 -6.63 24.10 -9.44
CA GLN A 96 -7.37 23.79 -10.67
C GLN A 96 -7.95 22.38 -10.54
N ILE A 97 -8.80 22.20 -9.54
CA ILE A 97 -9.90 21.24 -9.67
C ILE A 97 -11.10 22.16 -9.90
N PRO A 98 -11.58 22.35 -11.16
CA PRO A 98 -12.90 22.96 -11.33
C PRO A 98 -13.87 22.09 -10.54
N ASP A 99 -14.72 22.72 -9.72
CA ASP A 99 -15.67 22.05 -8.84
C ASP A 99 -16.18 20.79 -9.51
N ALA A 100 -15.89 19.63 -8.90
CA ALA A 100 -16.61 18.41 -9.22
C ALA A 100 -18.03 18.62 -8.68
N GLY A 101 -18.82 19.41 -9.42
CA GLY A 101 -20.24 19.52 -9.25
C GLY A 101 -20.77 18.10 -9.18
N HIS A 102 -21.32 17.76 -8.04
CA HIS A 102 -22.01 16.51 -7.81
C HIS A 102 -23.30 16.55 -8.65
N ASP A 103 -23.16 16.44 -9.97
CA ASP A 103 -24.28 16.39 -10.88
C ASP A 103 -24.79 14.95 -10.92
N ARG A 104 -25.75 14.66 -10.04
CA ARG A 104 -26.59 13.46 -10.07
C ARG A 104 -27.74 13.63 -11.08
N SER A 105 -27.57 14.35 -12.18
CA SER A 105 -28.54 14.35 -13.28
C SER A 105 -28.01 13.49 -14.43
N GLY A 106 -28.53 12.26 -14.53
CA GLY A 106 -28.15 11.33 -15.59
C GLY A 106 -28.51 9.87 -15.35
N GLU A 107 -28.96 9.50 -14.15
CA GLU A 107 -29.47 8.15 -13.87
C GLU A 107 -31.00 8.16 -13.91
N THR A 108 -31.56 8.30 -15.12
CA THR A 108 -32.94 7.93 -15.41
C THR A 108 -33.01 7.25 -16.78
N ALA A 109 -33.29 5.95 -16.73
CA ALA A 109 -34.07 5.15 -17.69
C ALA A 109 -33.81 5.31 -19.19
N GLU A 110 -33.12 4.34 -19.79
CA GLU A 110 -33.70 3.38 -20.75
C GLU A 110 -32.86 2.08 -20.77
#